data_AF-A0A7W3X8I1-F1
#
_entry.id   AF-A0A7W3X8I1-F1
#
_cell.length_a   1.000
_cell.length_b   1.000
_cell.length_c   1.000
_cell.angle_alpha   90.00
_cell.angle_beta   90.00
_cell.angle_gamma   90.00
#
_symmetry.space_group_name_H-M   'P 1'
#
loop_
_entity.id
_entity.type
_entity.pdbx_description
1 polymer ?
#
loop_
_entity_poly.entity_id
_entity_poly.type
_entity_poly.pdbx_seq_one_letter_code
_entity_poly.pdbx_strand_id
1 'polypeptide(L)'
;MNPSEQQRFDCLYQQHLTNLTLQGKRPATIDAYSRAVRRISAYFDCCPDKLTTADLKRYFADLIASHSWSTVKLDRNGLQFFYRHVLNQSWQWLNIVKPPQVNHLPDILTPAEVSIVISLTHKLRYQVCFLTLYSMG
;
A
#
# COMPACT_ATOMS: atom_id res chain seq x y z
N MET A 1 22.06 0.47 10.17
CA MET A 1 22.82 0.24 8.93
C MET A 1 24.17 0.90 9.02
N ASN A 2 25.21 0.27 8.47
CA ASN A 2 26.52 0.92 8.34
C ASN A 2 26.53 1.94 7.17
N PRO A 3 27.43 2.94 7.16
CA PRO A 3 27.44 4.00 6.15
C PRO A 3 27.50 3.49 4.69
N SER A 4 28.28 2.43 4.44
CA SER A 4 28.36 1.80 3.11
C SER A 4 27.05 1.12 2.70
N GLU A 5 26.32 0.55 3.66
CA GLU A 5 25.01 -0.06 3.39
C GLU A 5 23.95 1.01 3.14
N GLN A 6 24.02 2.14 3.86
CA GLN A 6 23.15 3.28 3.65
C GLN A 6 23.31 3.84 2.23
N GLN A 7 24.55 4.07 1.77
CA GLN A 7 24.80 4.53 0.40
C GLN A 7 24.24 3.57 -0.65
N ARG A 8 24.38 2.26 -0.41
CA ARG A 8 23.82 1.24 -1.31
C ARG A 8 22.30 1.26 -1.29
N PHE A 9 21.69 1.39 -0.12
CA PHE A 9 20.25 1.55 0.03
C PHE A 9 19.75 2.77 -0.74
N ASP A 10 20.40 3.93 -0.58
CA ASP A 10 20.00 5.18 -1.23
C ASP A 10 20.06 5.03 -2.76
N CYS A 11 21.10 4.38 -3.29
CA CYS A 11 21.21 4.08 -4.73
C CYS A 11 20.05 3.20 -5.23
N LEU A 12 19.78 2.07 -4.55
CA LEU A 12 18.68 1.16 -4.90
C LEU A 12 17.31 1.84 -4.76
N TYR A 13 17.16 2.71 -3.76
CA TYR A 13 15.95 3.47 -3.53
C TYR A 13 15.69 4.49 -4.65
N GLN A 14 16.72 5.18 -5.13
CA GLN A 14 16.59 6.07 -6.30
C GLN A 14 16.27 5.30 -7.58
N GLN A 15 16.88 4.12 -7.78
CA GLN A 15 16.53 3.23 -8.88
C GLN A 15 15.08 2.77 -8.80
N HIS A 16 14.58 2.45 -7.60
CA HIS A 16 13.18 2.09 -7.38
C HIS A 16 12.23 3.21 -7.80
N LEU A 17 12.48 4.45 -7.37
CA LEU A 17 11.66 5.61 -7.75
C LEU A 17 11.68 5.86 -9.26
N THR A 18 12.86 5.75 -9.87
CA THR A 18 13.02 5.85 -11.32
C THR A 18 12.20 4.79 -12.04
N ASN A 19 12.33 3.52 -11.63
CA ASN A 19 11.59 2.42 -12.24
C ASN A 19 10.07 2.56 -12.08
N LEU A 20 9.59 3.02 -10.93
CA LEU A 20 8.17 3.29 -10.73
C LEU A 20 7.65 4.39 -11.66
N THR A 21 8.44 5.45 -11.86
CA THR A 21 8.13 6.55 -12.75
C THR A 21 8.11 6.10 -14.22
N LEU A 22 9.11 5.33 -14.64
CA LEU A 22 9.20 4.75 -15.99
C LEU A 22 8.04 3.78 -16.29
N GLN A 23 7.52 3.10 -15.27
CA GLN A 23 6.36 2.23 -15.36
C GLN A 23 5.02 2.99 -15.28
N GLY A 24 5.05 4.33 -15.33
CA GLY A 24 3.85 5.17 -15.37
C GLY A 24 2.98 5.09 -14.12
N LYS A 25 3.56 4.77 -12.95
CA LYS A 25 2.78 4.69 -11.70
C LYS A 25 2.30 6.08 -11.27
N ARG A 26 1.08 6.14 -10.73
CA ARG A 26 0.52 7.38 -10.18
C ARG A 26 1.35 7.84 -8.97
N PRO A 27 1.45 9.15 -8.69
CA PRO A 27 2.23 9.67 -7.54
C PRO A 27 1.89 9.00 -6.21
N ALA A 28 0.60 8.78 -5.93
CA ALA A 28 0.16 8.08 -4.72
C ALA A 28 0.67 6.62 -4.65
N THR A 29 0.77 5.92 -5.78
CA THR A 29 1.33 4.57 -5.85
C THR A 29 2.84 4.59 -5.66
N ILE A 30 3.54 5.57 -6.25
CA ILE A 30 4.98 5.75 -6.06
C ILE A 30 5.29 5.95 -4.58
N ASP A 31 4.57 6.86 -3.93
CA ASP A 31 4.72 7.13 -2.50
C ASP A 31 4.46 5.86 -1.67
N ALA A 32 3.33 5.17 -1.92
CA ALA A 32 3.00 3.94 -1.20
C ALA A 32 4.05 2.83 -1.36
N TYR A 33 4.54 2.58 -2.56
CA TYR A 33 5.52 1.53 -2.81
C TYR A 33 6.90 1.89 -2.25
N SER A 34 7.31 3.15 -2.38
CA SER A 34 8.57 3.63 -1.82
C SER A 34 8.58 3.58 -0.28
N ARG A 35 7.41 3.79 0.36
CA ARG A 35 7.24 3.65 1.81
C ARG A 35 7.44 2.20 2.24
N ALA A 36 6.98 1.22 1.47
CA ALA A 36 7.18 -0.20 1.77
C ALA A 36 8.68 -0.56 1.83
N VAL A 37 9.45 -0.08 0.86
CA VAL A 37 10.91 -0.30 0.80
C VAL A 37 11.61 0.34 2.00
N ARG A 38 11.25 1.57 2.37
CA ARG A 38 11.79 2.23 3.57
C ARG A 38 11.42 1.50 4.86
N ARG A 39 10.18 1.02 4.96
CA ARG A 39 9.69 0.33 6.16
C ARG A 39 10.38 -0.99 6.40
N ILE A 40 10.57 -1.82 5.37
CA ILE A 40 11.25 -3.10 5.55
C ILE A 40 12.73 -2.91 5.87
N SER A 41 13.38 -1.92 5.25
CA SER A 41 14.76 -1.54 5.58
C SER A 41 14.91 -1.14 7.05
N ALA A 42 13.99 -0.31 7.54
CA ALA A 42 13.98 0.14 8.93
C ALA A 42 13.68 -1.01 9.91
N TYR A 43 12.83 -1.97 9.52
CA TYR A 43 12.49 -3.13 10.35
C TYR A 43 13.69 -4.06 10.59
N PHE A 44 14.52 -4.31 9.57
CA PHE A 44 15.70 -5.17 9.70
C PHE A 44 17.00 -4.42 9.99
N ASP A 45 16.96 -3.08 9.95
CA ASP A 45 18.14 -2.20 9.95
C ASP A 45 19.21 -2.62 8.90
N CYS A 46 18.76 -3.15 7.76
CA CYS A 46 19.63 -3.66 6.71
C CYS A 46 19.08 -3.40 5.31
N CYS A 47 19.96 -3.41 4.31
CA CYS A 47 19.58 -3.12 2.93
C CYS A 47 18.68 -4.25 2.38
N PRO A 48 17.56 -3.96 1.68
CA PRO A 48 16.59 -4.97 1.28
C PRO A 48 17.14 -6.06 0.35
N ASP A 49 18.25 -5.78 -0.33
CA ASP A 49 18.92 -6.72 -1.23
C ASP A 49 19.55 -7.93 -0.52
N LYS A 50 19.77 -7.85 0.80
CA LYS A 50 20.26 -8.96 1.63
C LYS A 50 19.16 -9.83 2.22
N LEU A 51 17.89 -9.42 2.13
CA LEU A 51 16.81 -10.12 2.81
C LEU A 51 16.47 -11.43 2.10
N THR A 52 16.27 -12.47 2.90
CA THR A 52 15.86 -13.79 2.42
C THR A 52 14.33 -13.93 2.42
N THR A 53 13.82 -15.00 1.79
CA THR A 53 12.39 -15.33 1.88
C THR A 53 11.93 -15.53 3.33
N ALA A 54 12.79 -16.05 4.21
CA ALA A 54 12.47 -16.24 5.62
C ALA A 54 12.29 -14.89 6.33
N ASP A 55 13.14 -13.91 6.02
CA ASP A 55 13.00 -12.54 6.53
C ASP A 55 11.70 -11.89 6.04
N LEU A 56 11.38 -12.03 4.75
CA LEU A 56 10.12 -11.54 4.21
C LEU A 56 8.91 -12.16 4.94
N LYS A 57 8.93 -13.46 5.21
CA LYS A 57 7.86 -14.13 5.97
C LYS A 57 7.72 -13.57 7.38
N ARG A 58 8.85 -13.38 8.09
CA ARG A 58 8.86 -12.79 9.43
C ARG A 58 8.30 -11.36 9.42
N TYR A 59 8.77 -10.53 8.49
CA TYR A 59 8.27 -9.16 8.33
C TYR A 59 6.76 -9.11 8.12
N PHE A 60 6.24 -9.94 7.21
CA PHE A 60 4.82 -9.92 6.92
C PHE A 60 3.96 -10.55 8.01
N ALA A 61 4.46 -11.52 8.77
CA ALA A 61 3.75 -12.05 9.94
C ALA A 61 3.51 -10.93 10.97
N ASP A 62 4.53 -10.15 11.29
CA ASP A 62 4.43 -9.01 12.22
C ASP A 62 3.60 -7.87 11.65
N LEU A 63 3.70 -7.64 10.34
CA LEU A 63 2.94 -6.60 9.67
C LEU A 63 1.43 -6.90 9.69
N ILE A 64 1.05 -8.16 9.50
CA ILE A 64 -0.36 -8.59 9.57
C ILE A 64 -0.91 -8.43 10.99
N ALA A 65 -0.10 -8.68 12.03
CA ALA A 65 -0.52 -8.51 13.42
C ALA A 65 -0.77 -7.04 13.80
N SER A 66 -0.12 -6.09 13.13
CA SER A 66 -0.11 -4.67 13.50
C SER A 66 -0.86 -3.75 12.54
N HIS A 67 -1.11 -4.16 11.29
CA HIS A 67 -1.67 -3.29 10.26
C HIS A 67 -2.84 -3.93 9.50
N SER A 68 -3.65 -3.06 8.88
CA SER A 68 -4.73 -3.49 7.99
C SER A 68 -4.23 -4.28 6.78
N TRP A 69 -5.09 -5.14 6.24
CA TRP A 69 -4.80 -5.86 5.00
C TRP A 69 -4.56 -4.95 3.80
N SER A 70 -5.14 -3.75 3.78
CA SER A 70 -4.85 -2.74 2.74
C SER A 70 -3.38 -2.31 2.79
N THR A 71 -2.84 -2.09 3.99
CA THR A 71 -1.43 -1.77 4.21
C THR A 71 -0.52 -2.93 3.84
N VAL A 72 -0.87 -4.15 4.24
CA VAL A 72 -0.11 -5.37 3.90
C VAL A 72 -0.05 -5.58 2.38
N LYS A 73 -1.16 -5.34 1.66
CA LYS A 73 -1.23 -5.42 0.19
C LYS A 73 -0.31 -4.39 -0.48
N LEU A 74 -0.30 -3.14 0.00
CA LEU A 74 0.57 -2.10 -0.53
C LEU A 74 2.04 -2.49 -0.37
N ASP A 75 2.43 -3.01 0.80
CA ASP A 75 3.81 -3.43 1.02
C ASP A 75 4.22 -4.63 0.21
N ARG A 76 3.36 -5.64 0.15
CA ARG A 76 3.57 -6.80 -0.71
C ARG A 76 3.83 -6.38 -2.14
N ASN A 77 2.99 -5.50 -2.69
CA ASN A 77 3.12 -5.08 -4.09
C ASN A 77 4.33 -4.15 -4.31
N GLY A 78 4.62 -3.26 -3.36
CA GLY A 78 5.79 -2.37 -3.41
C GLY A 78 7.10 -3.14 -3.36
N LEU A 79 7.22 -4.10 -2.44
CA LEU A 79 8.38 -4.98 -2.35
C LEU A 79 8.46 -5.91 -3.55
N GLN A 80 7.36 -6.51 -3.99
CA GLN A 80 7.33 -7.30 -5.22
C GLN A 80 7.86 -6.51 -6.42
N PHE A 81 7.46 -5.25 -6.56
CA PHE A 81 7.98 -4.37 -7.60
C PHE A 81 9.48 -4.12 -7.42
N PHE A 82 9.92 -3.78 -6.22
CA PHE A 82 11.33 -3.52 -5.91
C PHE A 82 12.22 -4.72 -6.26
N TYR A 83 11.92 -5.90 -5.73
CA TYR A 83 12.73 -7.09 -6.01
C TYR A 83 12.72 -7.46 -7.49
N ARG A 84 11.57 -7.33 -8.17
CA ARG A 84 11.46 -7.69 -9.58
C ARG A 84 12.22 -6.73 -10.50
N HIS A 85 12.08 -5.42 -10.28
CA HIS A 85 12.54 -4.41 -11.25
C HIS A 85 13.84 -3.72 -10.86
N VAL A 86 14.22 -3.74 -9.58
CA VAL A 86 15.48 -3.15 -9.11
C VAL A 86 16.52 -4.24 -8.92
N LEU A 87 16.15 -5.35 -8.27
CA LEU A 87 17.08 -6.45 -7.96
C LEU A 87 17.05 -7.59 -8.98
N ASN A 88 16.15 -7.55 -9.97
CA ASN A 88 15.95 -8.62 -10.95
C ASN A 88 15.70 -10.00 -10.32
N GLN A 89 15.04 -10.05 -9.17
CA GLN A 89 14.69 -11.27 -8.43
C GLN A 89 13.20 -11.60 -8.56
N SER A 90 12.91 -12.84 -8.93
CA SER A 90 11.55 -13.35 -9.12
C SER A 90 11.10 -14.24 -7.94
N TRP A 91 10.51 -13.62 -6.92
CA TRP A 91 9.95 -14.36 -5.79
C TRP A 91 8.53 -14.90 -6.06
N GLN A 92 8.23 -16.08 -5.51
CA GLN A 92 6.87 -16.60 -5.42
C GLN A 92 6.11 -15.94 -4.25
N TRP A 93 5.70 -14.68 -4.43
CA TRP A 93 5.07 -13.85 -3.37
C TRP A 93 3.79 -14.45 -2.76
N LEU A 94 3.08 -15.33 -3.48
CA LEU A 94 1.93 -16.05 -2.94
C LEU A 94 2.32 -16.99 -1.79
N ASN A 95 3.54 -17.52 -1.79
CA ASN A 95 4.06 -18.38 -0.72
C ASN A 95 4.59 -17.59 0.49
N ILE A 96 4.63 -16.26 0.38
CA ILE A 96 5.06 -15.35 1.44
C ILE A 96 3.83 -14.75 2.12
N VAL A 97 2.91 -14.16 1.33
CA VAL A 97 1.66 -13.57 1.82
C VAL A 97 0.54 -13.80 0.84
N LYS A 98 -0.57 -14.31 1.37
CA LYS A 98 -1.87 -14.39 0.70
C LYS A 98 -2.85 -13.45 1.39
N PRO A 99 -3.10 -12.25 0.85
CA PRO A 99 -4.13 -11.37 1.38
C PRO A 99 -5.52 -12.03 1.31
N PRO A 100 -6.40 -11.79 2.29
CA PRO A 100 -7.75 -12.33 2.28
C PRO A 100 -8.51 -11.71 1.12
N GLN A 101 -9.26 -12.58 0.45
CA GLN A 101 -10.28 -12.15 -0.49
C GLN A 101 -11.54 -11.91 0.34
N VAL A 102 -11.86 -10.64 0.57
CA VAL A 102 -13.10 -10.25 1.24
C VAL A 102 -14.12 -10.00 0.13
N ASN A 103 -15.07 -10.91 -0.01
CA ASN A 103 -16.23 -10.75 -0.89
C ASN A 103 -17.43 -10.51 0.01
N HIS A 104 -17.71 -9.24 0.32
CA HIS A 104 -18.97 -8.84 0.96
C HIS A 104 -19.58 -7.72 0.13
N LEU A 105 -20.90 -7.73 0.01
CA LEU A 105 -21.64 -6.63 -0.63
C LEU A 105 -21.51 -5.39 0.27
N PRO A 106 -21.25 -4.19 -0.27
CA PRO A 106 -21.27 -2.99 0.55
C PRO A 106 -22.68 -2.82 1.13
N ASP A 107 -22.77 -2.36 2.37
CA ASP A 107 -24.05 -1.91 2.92
C ASP A 107 -24.43 -0.60 2.23
N ILE A 108 -25.53 -0.62 1.49
CA ILE A 108 -26.02 0.53 0.72
C ILE A 108 -27.21 1.12 1.46
N LEU A 109 -27.19 2.44 1.62
CA LEU A 109 -28.31 3.17 2.24
C LEU A 109 -29.57 3.05 1.37
N THR A 110 -30.69 2.77 2.01
CA THR A 110 -32.02 2.88 1.40
C THR A 110 -32.36 4.35 1.10
N PRO A 111 -33.29 4.64 0.17
CA PRO A 111 -33.73 6.01 -0.09
C PRO A 111 -34.22 6.76 1.16
N ALA A 112 -34.83 6.04 2.11
CA ALA A 112 -35.27 6.60 3.38
C ALA A 112 -34.09 7.03 4.26
N GLU A 113 -33.06 6.18 4.38
CA GLU A 113 -31.84 6.52 5.12
C GLU A 113 -31.05 7.65 4.47
N VAL A 114 -30.99 7.70 3.14
CA VAL A 114 -30.39 8.83 2.40
C VAL A 114 -31.14 10.13 2.70
N SER A 115 -32.48 10.09 2.71
CA SER A 115 -33.28 11.26 3.08
C SER A 115 -32.94 11.74 4.50
N ILE A 116 -32.78 10.83 5.46
CA ILE A 116 -32.39 11.18 6.83
C ILE A 116 -31.01 11.86 6.84
N VAL A 117 -30.03 11.30 6.13
CA VAL A 117 -28.67 11.88 6.04
C VAL A 117 -28.70 13.30 5.48
N ILE A 118 -29.42 13.52 4.38
CA ILE A 118 -29.54 14.84 3.75
C ILE A 118 -30.26 15.82 4.68
N SER A 119 -31.41 15.44 5.24
CA SER A 119 -32.23 16.32 6.08
C SER A 119 -31.55 16.69 7.41
N LEU A 120 -30.77 15.79 8.01
CA LEU A 120 -30.08 16.03 9.28
C LEU A 120 -28.70 16.69 9.11
N THR A 121 -28.21 16.88 7.89
CA THR A 121 -26.92 17.55 7.66
C THR A 121 -27.03 19.07 7.90
N HIS A 122 -26.50 19.54 9.03
CA HIS A 122 -26.61 20.95 9.44
C HIS A 122 -25.82 21.95 8.59
N LYS A 123 -24.72 21.52 7.95
CA LYS A 123 -23.90 22.42 7.13
C LYS A 123 -24.41 22.38 5.68
N LEU A 124 -24.99 23.50 5.22
CA LEU A 124 -25.59 23.62 3.89
C LEU A 124 -24.68 23.10 2.76
N ARG A 125 -23.37 23.41 2.80
CA ARG A 125 -22.40 22.92 1.79
C ARG A 125 -22.35 21.40 1.68
N TYR A 126 -22.50 20.67 2.79
CA TYR A 126 -22.49 19.21 2.80
C TYR A 126 -23.86 18.66 2.43
N GLN A 127 -24.94 19.32 2.87
CA GLN A 127 -26.30 18.93 2.48
C GLN A 127 -26.50 19.02 0.96
N VAL A 128 -26.06 20.12 0.33
CA VAL A 128 -26.08 20.28 -1.13
C VAL A 128 -25.21 19.22 -1.80
N CYS A 129 -24.00 18.98 -1.28
CA CYS A 129 -23.10 17.94 -1.78
C CYS A 129 -23.77 16.55 -1.79
N PHE A 130 -24.36 16.13 -0.67
CA PHE A 130 -25.03 14.82 -0.58
C PHE A 130 -26.24 14.72 -1.50
N LEU A 131 -27.05 15.78 -1.61
CA LEU A 131 -28.17 15.80 -2.55
C LEU A 131 -27.70 15.68 -4.01
N THR A 132 -26.65 16.41 -4.39
CA THR A 132 -26.10 16.35 -5.76
C THR A 132 -25.53 14.98 -6.08
N LEU A 133 -24.76 14.37 -5.17
CA LEU A 133 -24.22 13.01 -5.35
C LEU A 133 -25.34 11.99 -5.52
N TYR A 134 -26.36 12.02 -4.65
CA TYR A 134 -27.47 11.07 -4.73
C TYR A 134 -28.31 11.23 -6.02
N SER A 135 -28.56 12.47 -6.45
CA SER A 135 -29.44 12.74 -7.60
C SER A 135 -28.75 12.62 -8.96
N MET A 136 -27.42 12.78 -9.03
CA MET A 136 -26.68 12.88 -10.29
C MET A 136 -25.69 11.73 -10.54
N GLY A 137 -25.38 10.92 -9.52
CA GLY A 137 -24.39 9.83 -9.61
C GLY A 137 -22.98 10.30 -9.27
#